data_AF-A0A1U7I810-F1
#
_entry.id   AF-A0A1U7I810-F1
#
_cell.length_a   1.000
_cell.length_b   1.000
_cell.length_c   1.000
_cell.angle_alpha   90.00
_cell.angle_beta   90.00
_cell.angle_gamma   90.00
#
_symmetry.space_group_name_H-M   'P 1'
#
loop_
_entity.id
_entity.type
_entity.pdbx_description
1 polymer ?
#
loop_
_entity_poly.entity_id
_entity_poly.type
_entity_poly.pdbx_seq_one_letter_code
_entity_poly.pdbx_strand_id
1 'polypeptide(L)'
;MLPIEEKLGQDRGMPGWLELYDLSLHSDIEAQNPRGAYIKGKIGAENNFTPETGILGKTISKPAGMSSNPGWVVLETLEFHLDIEAVAPIFPYVHGEIDEQDHFYPDEPYEIISLP
;
A
#
# COMPACT_ATOMS: atom_id res chain seq x y z
N MET A 1 -30.12 -18.48 15.91
CA MET A 1 -29.35 -18.70 14.66
C MET A 1 -29.46 -17.40 13.89
N LEU A 2 -28.41 -16.57 13.91
CA LEU A 2 -28.38 -15.35 13.09
C LEU A 2 -28.17 -15.77 11.62
N PRO A 3 -28.83 -15.10 10.66
CA PRO A 3 -28.77 -15.48 9.26
C PRO A 3 -27.37 -15.21 8.70
N ILE A 4 -26.97 -16.03 7.73
CA ILE A 4 -25.66 -16.09 7.06
C ILE A 4 -25.38 -14.83 6.20
N GLU A 5 -26.20 -13.78 6.30
CA GLU A 5 -26.11 -12.58 5.47
C GLU A 5 -25.06 -11.57 5.96
N GLU A 6 -24.61 -11.64 7.21
CA GLU A 6 -23.55 -10.74 7.73
C GLU A 6 -22.14 -11.06 7.24
N LYS A 7 -21.92 -12.21 6.57
CA LYS A 7 -20.60 -12.58 6.05
C LYS A 7 -20.36 -12.28 4.56
N LEU A 8 -21.37 -11.77 3.85
CA LEU A 8 -21.29 -11.48 2.40
C LEU A 8 -21.16 -9.99 2.08
N GLY A 9 -21.09 -9.12 3.10
CA GLY A 9 -20.95 -7.67 2.94
C GLY A 9 -19.52 -7.13 2.95
N GLN A 10 -18.53 -7.92 3.38
CA GLN A 10 -17.15 -7.46 3.59
C GLN A 10 -16.28 -7.38 2.32
N ASP A 11 -16.83 -7.72 1.15
CA ASP A 11 -16.07 -7.83 -0.11
C ASP A 11 -16.32 -6.66 -1.10
N ARG A 12 -16.95 -5.57 -0.62
CA ARG A 12 -17.41 -4.43 -1.44
C ARG A 12 -16.68 -3.12 -1.14
N GLY A 13 -15.36 -3.16 -1.00
CA GLY A 13 -14.57 -1.94 -1.10
C GLY A 13 -14.81 -1.25 -2.44
N MET A 14 -14.78 0.08 -2.47
CA MET A 14 -14.94 0.84 -3.70
C MET A 14 -13.66 0.71 -4.54
N PRO A 15 -13.76 0.48 -5.87
CA PRO A 15 -12.57 0.45 -6.72
C PRO A 15 -11.75 1.73 -6.61
N GLY A 16 -10.43 1.57 -6.54
CA GLY A 16 -9.51 2.67 -6.40
C GLY A 16 -8.06 2.22 -6.50
N TRP A 17 -7.17 3.11 -6.09
CA TRP A 17 -5.74 2.86 -6.15
C TRP A 17 -5.01 3.56 -5.00
N LEU A 18 -3.88 2.96 -4.62
CA LEU A 18 -2.95 3.47 -3.64
C LEU A 18 -1.75 4.11 -4.36
N GLU A 19 -1.48 5.39 -4.09
CA GLU A 19 -0.22 6.03 -4.47
C GLU A 19 0.88 5.58 -3.52
N LEU A 20 1.96 4.98 -4.02
CA LEU A 20 3.02 4.50 -3.14
C LEU A 20 3.90 5.63 -2.60
N TYR A 21 3.94 6.79 -3.26
CA TYR A 21 4.87 7.85 -2.85
C TYR A 21 4.47 8.54 -1.54
N ASP A 22 3.18 8.76 -1.31
CA ASP A 22 2.65 9.40 -0.09
C ASP A 22 1.57 8.58 0.62
N LEU A 23 1.39 7.33 0.19
CA LEU A 23 0.45 6.35 0.74
C LEU A 23 -1.02 6.82 0.72
N SER A 24 -1.36 7.72 -0.20
CA SER A 24 -2.71 8.22 -0.36
C SER A 24 -3.61 7.26 -1.17
N LEU A 25 -4.88 7.18 -0.75
CA LEU A 25 -5.90 6.40 -1.44
C LEU A 25 -6.74 7.29 -2.34
N HIS A 26 -6.97 6.81 -3.54
CA HIS A 26 -7.69 7.51 -4.59
C HIS A 26 -8.81 6.65 -5.16
N SER A 27 -9.97 7.27 -5.40
CA SER A 27 -11.08 6.61 -6.09
C SER A 27 -10.75 6.40 -7.57
N ASP A 28 -11.24 5.31 -8.17
CA ASP A 28 -11.11 5.08 -9.62
C ASP A 28 -11.89 6.10 -10.48
N ILE A 29 -12.79 6.87 -9.87
CA ILE A 29 -13.53 7.95 -10.53
C ILE A 29 -12.64 9.20 -10.69
N GLU A 30 -11.60 9.34 -9.87
CA GLU A 30 -10.64 10.43 -10.01
C GLU A 30 -9.85 10.25 -11.31
N ALA A 31 -9.59 11.35 -12.02
CA ALA A 31 -8.77 11.29 -13.20
C ALA A 31 -7.37 10.78 -12.83
N GLN A 32 -6.98 9.62 -13.37
CA GLN A 32 -5.68 9.01 -13.08
C GLN A 32 -4.54 9.93 -13.49
N ASN A 33 -3.86 10.51 -12.51
CA ASN A 33 -2.58 11.18 -12.67
C ASN A 33 -1.66 10.89 -11.48
N PRO A 34 -1.33 9.60 -11.24
CA PRO A 34 -0.46 9.23 -10.14
C PRO A 34 0.91 9.89 -10.31
N ARG A 35 1.46 10.42 -9.21
CA ARG A 35 2.77 11.08 -9.19
C ARG A 35 3.90 10.09 -9.47
N GLY A 36 3.70 8.82 -9.12
CA GLY A 36 4.71 7.77 -9.24
C GLY A 36 4.12 6.37 -9.38
N ALA A 37 4.73 5.42 -8.69
CA ALA A 37 4.24 4.05 -8.64
C ALA A 37 2.95 3.97 -7.83
N TYR A 38 2.05 3.08 -8.24
CA TYR A 38 0.74 2.91 -7.61
C TYR A 38 0.27 1.46 -7.70
N ILE A 39 -0.71 1.10 -6.88
CA ILE A 39 -1.33 -0.24 -6.86
C ILE A 39 -2.84 -0.07 -7.03
N LYS A 40 -3.47 -0.84 -7.93
CA LYS A 40 -4.94 -0.87 -8.03
C LYS A 40 -5.52 -1.87 -7.06
N GLY A 41 -6.70 -1.57 -6.54
CA GLY A 41 -7.37 -2.43 -5.57
C GLY A 41 -8.74 -1.94 -5.16
N LYS A 42 -9.20 -2.43 -4.01
CA LYS A 42 -10.45 -2.03 -3.37
C LYS A 42 -10.16 -1.25 -2.10
N ILE A 43 -10.85 -0.11 -1.94
CA ILE A 43 -10.82 0.72 -0.73
C ILE A 43 -12.04 0.36 0.13
N GLY A 44 -11.79 -0.30 1.26
CA GLY A 44 -12.79 -0.74 2.21
C GLY A 44 -13.25 0.37 3.18
N ALA A 45 -13.99 -0.04 4.21
CA ALA A 45 -14.26 0.84 5.34
C ALA A 45 -12.96 1.18 6.07
N GLU A 46 -12.95 2.32 6.77
CA GLU A 46 -11.81 2.77 7.59
C GLU A 46 -10.51 2.96 6.79
N ASN A 47 -10.60 3.16 5.47
CA ASN A 47 -9.47 3.30 4.55
C ASN A 47 -8.58 2.05 4.44
N ASN A 48 -9.11 0.87 4.75
CA ASN A 48 -8.37 -0.36 4.47
C ASN A 48 -8.23 -0.57 2.96
N PHE A 49 -7.08 -1.05 2.50
CA PHE A 49 -6.83 -1.25 1.08
C PHE A 49 -6.50 -2.71 0.75
N THR A 50 -7.21 -3.28 -0.21
CA THR A 50 -6.96 -4.65 -0.70
C THR A 50 -6.38 -4.59 -2.10
N PRO A 51 -5.10 -4.95 -2.31
CA PRO A 51 -4.47 -4.89 -3.63
C PRO A 51 -5.06 -5.94 -4.57
N GLU A 52 -5.34 -5.57 -5.82
CA GLU A 52 -5.80 -6.47 -6.89
C GLU A 52 -4.76 -6.64 -8.01
N THR A 53 -3.75 -5.78 -8.05
CA THR A 53 -2.64 -5.82 -9.02
C THR A 53 -1.30 -5.80 -8.31
N GLY A 54 -0.22 -6.07 -9.05
CA GLY A 54 1.13 -5.68 -8.62
C GLY A 54 1.33 -4.16 -8.68
N ILE A 55 2.58 -3.74 -8.44
CA ILE A 55 2.99 -2.33 -8.57
C ILE A 55 2.97 -1.93 -10.05
N LEU A 56 2.29 -0.82 -10.34
CA LEU A 56 2.15 -0.21 -11.66
C LEU A 56 2.83 1.16 -11.71
N GLY A 57 2.98 1.71 -12.91
CA GLY A 57 3.55 3.04 -13.12
C GLY A 57 5.07 3.04 -13.03
N LYS A 58 5.65 4.21 -12.70
CA LYS A 58 7.09 4.40 -12.56
C LYS A 58 7.41 4.88 -11.15
N THR A 59 8.27 4.16 -10.46
CA THR A 59 8.75 4.54 -9.13
C THR A 59 9.50 5.86 -9.16
N ILE A 60 9.23 6.70 -8.16
CA ILE A 60 10.04 7.89 -7.88
C ILE A 60 11.29 7.41 -7.14
N SER A 61 12.47 7.68 -7.69
CA SER A 61 13.71 7.34 -7.01
C SER A 61 13.95 8.25 -5.82
N LYS A 62 14.41 7.68 -4.71
CA LYS A 62 14.85 8.46 -3.55
C LYS A 62 15.97 9.43 -3.95
N PRO A 63 15.87 10.74 -3.63
CA PRO A 63 16.94 11.69 -3.87
C PRO A 63 18.25 11.27 -3.18
N ALA A 64 19.38 11.48 -3.85
CA ALA A 64 20.69 11.15 -3.29
C ALA A 64 20.98 11.99 -2.04
N GLY A 65 21.44 11.34 -0.98
CA GLY A 65 21.78 11.98 0.30
C GLY A 65 20.58 12.32 1.18
N MET A 66 19.36 11.94 0.80
CA MET A 66 18.18 12.05 1.65
C MET A 66 18.21 10.97 2.75
N SER A 67 17.98 11.42 3.98
CA SER A 67 17.82 10.54 5.15
C SER A 67 16.48 9.83 5.06
N SER A 68 16.47 8.55 5.38
CA SER A 68 15.29 7.69 5.33
C SER A 68 15.51 6.46 6.21
N ASN A 69 14.41 5.82 6.58
CA ASN A 69 14.43 4.61 7.38
C ASN A 69 13.88 3.43 6.56
N PRO A 70 14.57 2.28 6.56
CA PRO A 70 14.08 1.09 5.87
C PRO A 70 12.97 0.40 6.67
N GLY A 71 12.06 -0.25 5.97
CA GLY A 71 10.93 -0.94 6.55
C GLY A 71 9.93 -1.42 5.51
N TRP A 72 8.69 -1.63 5.96
CA TRP A 72 7.61 -2.08 5.10
C TRP A 72 6.31 -1.33 5.36
N VAL A 73 5.54 -1.14 4.28
CA VAL A 73 4.15 -0.68 4.35
C VAL A 73 3.23 -1.87 4.27
N VAL A 74 2.41 -2.08 5.30
CA VAL A 74 1.33 -3.08 5.27
C VAL A 74 0.20 -2.52 4.40
N LEU A 75 -0.11 -3.18 3.29
CA LEU A 75 -1.05 -2.62 2.32
C LEU A 75 -2.49 -2.58 2.83
N GLU A 76 -2.86 -3.46 3.76
CA GLU A 76 -4.21 -3.47 4.33
C GLU A 76 -4.49 -2.23 5.19
N THR A 77 -3.54 -1.84 6.04
CA THR A 77 -3.71 -0.74 7.01
C THR A 77 -2.99 0.55 6.62
N LEU A 78 -2.10 0.47 5.62
CA LEU A 78 -1.17 1.52 5.20
C LEU A 78 -0.20 1.96 6.30
N GLU A 79 -0.04 1.15 7.35
CA GLU A 79 0.91 1.41 8.42
C GLU A 79 2.33 1.07 7.95
N PHE A 80 3.26 1.98 8.26
CA PHE A 80 4.68 1.76 8.06
C PHE A 80 5.32 1.19 9.32
N HIS A 81 6.09 0.13 9.16
CA HIS A 81 6.84 -0.54 10.22
C HIS A 81 8.33 -0.53 9.89
N LEU A 82 9.14 -0.19 10.87
CA LEU A 82 10.60 -0.14 10.71
C LEU A 82 11.19 -1.55 10.75
N ASP A 83 12.26 -1.77 9.97
CA ASP A 83 13.03 -3.03 10.01
C ASP A 83 13.54 -3.39 11.41
N ILE A 84 13.82 -2.39 12.24
CA ILE A 84 14.34 -2.58 13.60
C ILE A 84 13.32 -3.14 14.58
N GLU A 85 12.03 -3.12 14.25
CA GLU A 85 10.97 -3.64 15.14
C GLU A 85 11.09 -5.15 15.39
N ALA A 86 11.78 -5.88 14.50
CA ALA A 86 11.97 -7.34 14.59
C ALA A 86 10.65 -8.13 14.74
N VAL A 87 9.56 -7.60 14.19
CA VAL A 87 8.24 -8.24 14.12
C VAL A 87 8.07 -8.91 12.76
N ALA A 88 7.35 -10.04 12.72
CA ALA A 88 6.99 -10.66 11.45
C ALA A 88 6.08 -9.72 10.64
N PRO A 89 6.38 -9.44 9.36
CA PRO A 89 5.58 -8.52 8.58
C PRO A 89 4.20 -9.13 8.29
N ILE A 90 3.17 -8.27 8.35
CA ILE A 90 1.79 -8.65 8.05
C ILE A 90 1.60 -8.55 6.52
N PHE A 91 1.22 -9.67 5.90
CA PHE A 91 0.96 -9.72 4.46
C PHE A 91 -0.42 -9.15 4.11
N PRO A 92 -0.60 -8.52 2.93
CA PRO A 92 0.44 -8.18 1.96
C PRO A 92 1.15 -6.87 2.31
N TYR A 93 2.44 -6.76 1.98
CA TYR A 93 3.24 -5.56 2.24
C TYR A 93 4.18 -5.21 1.07
N VAL A 94 4.70 -3.99 1.07
CA VAL A 94 5.77 -3.54 0.17
C VAL A 94 6.96 -3.09 1.00
N HIS A 95 8.14 -3.59 0.67
CA HIS A 95 9.39 -3.20 1.32
C HIS A 95 9.97 -1.94 0.67
N GLY A 96 10.61 -1.09 1.45
CA GLY A 96 11.22 0.14 0.95
C GLY A 96 11.78 1.01 2.05
N GLU A 97 11.93 2.28 1.75
CA GLU A 97 12.40 3.30 2.69
C GLU A 97 11.38 4.43 2.82
N ILE A 98 11.21 4.99 4.02
CA ILE A 98 10.40 6.19 4.26
C ILE A 98 11.29 7.37 4.68
N ASP A 99 11.11 8.54 4.07
CA ASP A 99 11.84 9.76 4.47
C ASP A 99 11.16 10.51 5.63
N GLU A 100 11.80 11.58 6.11
CA GLU A 100 11.29 12.41 7.20
C GLU A 100 10.02 13.23 6.82
N GLN A 101 9.57 13.16 5.56
CA GLN A 101 8.35 13.77 5.06
C GLN A 101 7.26 12.73 4.77
N ASP A 102 7.44 11.50 5.28
CA ASP A 102 6.56 10.35 5.06
C ASP A 102 6.43 9.95 3.58
N HIS A 103 7.41 10.28 2.73
CA HIS A 103 7.44 9.74 1.38
C HIS A 103 8.04 8.34 1.37
N PHE A 104 7.35 7.40 0.73
CA PHE A 104 7.77 6.02 0.63
C PHE A 104 8.38 5.71 -0.74
N TYR A 105 9.52 5.04 -0.71
CA TYR A 105 10.33 4.65 -1.86
C TYR A 105 10.44 3.12 -1.86
N PRO A 106 9.67 2.38 -2.68
CA PRO A 106 9.71 0.93 -2.68
C PRO A 106 11.05 0.41 -3.22
N ASP A 107 11.51 -0.72 -2.69
CA ASP A 107 12.76 -1.37 -3.09
C ASP A 107 12.63 -2.16 -4.39
N GLU A 108 13.75 -2.34 -5.09
CA GLU A 108 13.85 -3.31 -6.18
C GLU A 108 14.08 -4.74 -5.63
N PRO A 109 13.41 -5.78 -6.18
CA PRO A 109 12.43 -5.71 -7.27
C PRO A 109 11.09 -5.16 -6.76
N TYR A 110 10.49 -4.22 -7.50
CA TYR A 110 9.23 -3.56 -7.13
C TYR A 110 8.07 -4.57 -7.07
N GLU A 111 7.91 -5.20 -5.92
CA GLU A 111 7.01 -6.33 -5.73
C GLU A 111 6.13 -6.15 -4.48
N ILE A 112 4.91 -6.65 -4.58
CA ILE A 112 4.05 -6.86 -3.42
C ILE A 112 4.41 -8.23 -2.87
N ILE A 113 4.80 -8.26 -1.60
CA ILE A 113 5.08 -9.50 -0.91
C ILE A 113 3.77 -10.00 -0.29
N SER A 114 3.30 -11.15 -0.76
CA SER A 114 2.06 -11.79 -0.33
C SER A 114 2.31 -13.21 0.19
N LEU A 115 1.30 -13.81 0.84
CA LEU A 115 1.36 -15.23 1.20
C LEU A 115 1.55 -16.09 -0.06
N PRO A 116 2.33 -17.19 0.01
CA PRO A 116 2.58 -18.10 -1.11
C PRO A 116 1.33 -18.88 -1.56
#